data_AF-A0A7R6WIJ1-F1
#
_entry.id   AF-A0A7R6WIJ1-F1
#
_cell.length_a   1.000
_cell.length_b   1.000
_cell.length_c   1.000
_cell.angle_alpha   90.00
_cell.angle_beta   90.00
_cell.angle_gamma   90.00
#
_symmetry.space_group_name_H-M   'P 1'
#
loop_
_entity.id
_entity.type
_entity.pdbx_description
1 polymer ?
#
loop_
_entity_poly.entity_id
_entity_poly.type
_entity_poly.pdbx_seq_one_letter_code
_entity_poly.pdbx_strand_id
1 'polypeptide(L)'
;MLAERRGFAKSHSLVKKGEHWSVAFGTVAGVAAFAAGCIAILLITPSLVAGRLQNEAMFTARGGYETLLPRSQFPGLFQFDNFADIPSLKTSYLREEGTSLRQVEWAAHAWPAVGPGEYTFRRRDAVLFAATDSSDPRRNGRTYAVAVPLSVSALCFTLLGTIIAWSIVTTAAVTPRINRSEASL
;
A
#
# COMPACT_ATOMS: atom_id res chain seq x y z
N MET A 1 -41.18 -21.50 -58.81
CA MET A 1 -41.48 -20.62 -57.66
C MET A 1 -40.52 -20.97 -56.54
N LEU A 2 -39.51 -20.13 -56.29
CA LEU A 2 -38.45 -20.38 -55.31
C LEU A 2 -38.05 -19.02 -54.72
N ALA A 3 -38.78 -18.60 -53.69
CA ALA A 3 -38.58 -17.32 -53.02
C ALA A 3 -38.70 -17.49 -51.52
N GLU A 4 -37.75 -18.18 -50.88
CA GLU A 4 -37.63 -18.15 -49.42
C GLU A 4 -36.27 -18.70 -48.96
N ARG A 5 -35.22 -17.85 -48.92
CA ARG A 5 -34.01 -18.15 -48.12
C ARG A 5 -33.02 -17.00 -47.91
N ARG A 6 -33.43 -15.73 -47.99
CA ARG A 6 -32.51 -14.58 -47.77
C ARG A 6 -32.67 -13.86 -46.42
N GLY A 7 -33.64 -14.25 -45.60
CA GLY A 7 -33.93 -13.55 -44.33
C GLY A 7 -33.07 -13.97 -43.13
N PHE A 8 -32.48 -15.16 -43.11
CA PHE A 8 -31.94 -15.74 -41.86
C PHE A 8 -30.45 -15.43 -41.59
N ALA A 9 -29.69 -15.00 -42.60
CA ALA A 9 -28.24 -14.78 -42.46
C ALA A 9 -27.87 -13.39 -41.88
N LYS A 10 -28.81 -12.43 -41.88
CA LYS A 10 -28.51 -11.02 -41.51
C LYS A 10 -28.67 -10.74 -40.01
N SER A 11 -29.48 -11.52 -39.28
CA SER A 11 -29.62 -11.35 -37.82
C SER A 11 -28.47 -11.98 -37.03
N HIS A 12 -27.86 -13.05 -37.53
CA HIS A 12 -26.76 -13.71 -36.81
C HIS A 12 -25.44 -12.92 -36.82
N SER A 13 -25.19 -12.08 -37.83
CA SER A 13 -23.97 -11.28 -37.93
C SER A 13 -24.00 -10.00 -37.10
N LEU A 14 -25.18 -9.41 -36.89
CA LEU A 14 -25.38 -8.25 -36.03
C LEU A 14 -25.31 -8.61 -34.54
N VAL A 15 -25.87 -9.76 -34.14
CA VAL A 15 -25.80 -10.26 -32.77
C VAL A 15 -24.34 -10.50 -32.34
N LYS A 16 -23.54 -11.17 -33.18
CA LYS A 16 -22.11 -11.42 -32.92
C LYS A 16 -21.25 -10.15 -32.85
N LYS A 17 -21.59 -9.12 -33.61
CA LYS A 17 -20.82 -7.86 -33.63
C LYS A 17 -21.14 -6.96 -32.43
N GLY A 18 -22.38 -7.01 -31.93
CA GLY A 18 -22.82 -6.29 -30.72
C GLY A 18 -22.27 -6.89 -29.42
N GLU A 19 -22.19 -8.22 -29.31
CA GLU A 19 -21.62 -8.90 -28.12
C GLU A 19 -20.12 -8.62 -27.95
N HIS A 20 -19.35 -8.61 -29.05
CA HIS A 20 -17.90 -8.38 -29.02
C HIS A 20 -17.50 -6.97 -28.57
N TRP A 21 -18.26 -5.93 -28.97
CA TRP A 21 -18.00 -4.55 -28.52
C TRP A 21 -18.41 -4.33 -27.07
N SER A 22 -19.46 -5.01 -26.61
CA SER A 22 -19.93 -4.92 -25.23
C SER A 22 -18.94 -5.51 -24.23
N VAL A 23 -18.31 -6.65 -24.55
CA VAL A 23 -17.30 -7.29 -23.67
C VAL A 23 -16.01 -6.48 -23.62
N ALA A 24 -15.51 -5.98 -24.76
CA ALA A 24 -14.32 -5.13 -24.78
C ALA A 24 -14.54 -3.83 -24.00
N PHE A 25 -15.70 -3.18 -24.16
CA PHE A 25 -16.05 -1.97 -23.42
C PHE A 25 -16.22 -2.23 -21.92
N GLY A 26 -16.80 -3.38 -21.55
CA GLY A 26 -16.96 -3.80 -20.15
C GLY A 26 -15.63 -4.03 -19.43
N THR A 27 -14.63 -4.61 -20.10
CA THR A 27 -13.29 -4.83 -19.50
C THR A 27 -12.54 -3.52 -19.27
N VAL A 28 -12.56 -2.59 -20.25
CA VAL A 28 -11.92 -1.27 -20.11
C VAL A 28 -12.60 -0.45 -18.99
N ALA A 29 -13.94 -0.45 -18.94
CA ALA A 29 -14.69 0.23 -17.89
C ALA A 29 -14.40 -0.36 -16.50
N GLY A 30 -14.27 -1.69 -16.40
CA GLY A 30 -13.92 -2.37 -15.15
C GLY A 30 -12.52 -2.02 -14.66
N VAL A 31 -11.51 -2.01 -15.55
CA VAL A 31 -10.13 -1.61 -15.20
C VAL A 31 -10.08 -0.14 -14.78
N ALA A 32 -10.79 0.75 -15.47
CA ALA A 32 -10.85 2.17 -15.13
C ALA A 32 -11.52 2.42 -13.78
N ALA A 33 -12.65 1.75 -13.51
CA ALA A 33 -13.35 1.85 -12.22
C ALA A 33 -12.49 1.31 -11.07
N PHE A 34 -11.75 0.22 -11.29
CA PHE A 34 -10.85 -0.34 -10.30
C PHE A 34 -9.64 0.57 -10.02
N ALA A 35 -9.01 1.11 -11.08
CA ALA A 35 -7.92 2.08 -10.95
C ALA A 35 -8.37 3.34 -10.19
N ALA A 36 -9.56 3.86 -10.50
CA ALA A 36 -10.16 4.98 -9.77
C ALA A 36 -10.40 4.62 -8.29
N GLY A 37 -10.86 3.40 -7.99
CA GLY A 37 -10.98 2.89 -6.63
C GLY A 37 -9.65 2.82 -5.88
N CYS A 38 -8.59 2.33 -6.53
CA CYS A 38 -7.24 2.32 -5.94
C CYS A 38 -6.72 3.74 -5.67
N ILE A 39 -6.90 4.67 -6.61
CA ILE A 39 -6.51 6.08 -6.43
C ILE A 39 -7.32 6.71 -5.29
N ALA A 40 -8.62 6.45 -5.22
CA ALA A 40 -9.46 6.93 -4.12
C ALA A 40 -8.99 6.38 -2.76
N ILE A 41 -8.64 5.09 -2.67
CA ILE A 41 -8.06 4.51 -1.46
C ILE A 41 -6.75 5.21 -1.10
N LEU A 42 -5.85 5.44 -2.05
CA LEU A 42 -4.59 6.16 -1.80
C LEU A 42 -4.81 7.60 -1.32
N LEU A 43 -5.83 8.28 -1.82
CA LEU A 43 -6.17 9.66 -1.43
C LEU A 43 -6.90 9.75 -0.09
N ILE A 44 -7.69 8.74 0.27
CA ILE A 44 -8.52 8.73 1.48
C ILE A 44 -7.76 8.12 2.67
N THR A 45 -6.85 7.18 2.42
CA THR A 45 -6.14 6.50 3.52
C THR A 45 -5.22 7.50 4.22
N PRO A 46 -5.37 7.69 5.55
CA PRO A 46 -4.44 8.53 6.30
C PRO A 46 -3.03 7.97 6.14
N SER A 47 -2.11 8.82 5.69
CA SER A 47 -0.71 8.47 5.48
C SER A 47 0.05 8.21 6.79
N LEU A 48 -0.60 8.34 7.95
CA LEU A 48 0.00 8.31 9.28
C LEU A 48 -0.80 7.43 10.23
N VAL A 49 -0.12 6.50 10.90
CA VAL A 49 -0.63 5.85 12.11
C VAL A 49 -0.06 6.57 13.31
N ALA A 50 -0.96 7.16 14.11
CA ALA A 50 -0.64 7.72 15.40
C ALA A 50 -1.08 6.77 16.51
N GLY A 51 -0.26 6.64 17.55
CA GLY A 51 -0.63 5.85 18.72
C GLY A 51 0.20 6.19 19.94
N ARG A 52 -0.36 5.86 21.11
CA ARG A 52 0.33 5.97 22.38
C ARG A 52 1.26 4.77 22.55
N LEU A 53 2.51 5.02 22.91
CA LEU A 53 3.45 3.97 23.27
C LEU A 53 3.08 3.42 24.65
N GLN A 54 3.07 2.10 24.77
CA GLN A 54 2.78 1.44 26.04
C GLN A 54 4.05 1.31 26.85
N ASN A 55 4.05 1.85 28.06
CA ASN A 55 5.21 1.82 28.97
C ASN A 55 5.67 0.38 29.27
N GLU A 56 4.73 -0.57 29.33
CA GLU A 56 5.02 -1.99 29.55
C GLU A 56 5.71 -2.68 28.37
N ALA A 57 5.50 -2.17 27.15
CA ALA A 57 6.13 -2.71 25.94
C ALA A 57 7.55 -2.14 25.71
N MET A 58 7.97 -1.14 26.50
CA MET A 58 9.29 -0.53 26.41
C MET A 58 10.33 -1.38 27.15
N PHE A 59 11.48 -1.56 26.53
CA PHE A 59 12.61 -2.26 27.13
C PHE A 59 13.91 -1.48 26.94
N THR A 60 14.84 -1.67 27.87
CA THR A 60 16.19 -1.10 27.76
C THR A 60 16.93 -1.74 26.59
N ALA A 61 17.41 -0.91 25.69
CA ALA A 61 18.23 -1.31 24.56
C ALA A 61 19.59 -0.61 24.66
N ARG A 62 20.57 -1.12 23.90
CA ARG A 62 21.85 -0.43 23.79
C ARG A 62 21.61 0.95 23.17
N GLY A 63 21.96 2.01 23.90
CA GLY A 63 21.84 3.38 23.43
C GLY A 63 20.48 4.04 23.67
N GLY A 64 19.57 3.48 24.49
CA GLY A 64 18.31 4.12 24.85
C GLY A 64 17.22 3.15 25.30
N TYR A 65 15.97 3.53 25.08
CA TYR A 65 14.79 2.69 25.30
C TYR A 65 14.12 2.37 23.98
N GLU A 66 13.83 1.09 23.76
CA GLU A 66 13.21 0.60 22.54
C GLU A 66 11.79 0.14 22.82
N THR A 67 10.90 0.37 21.85
CA THR A 67 9.53 -0.14 21.90
C THR A 67 8.99 -0.34 20.50
N LEU A 68 7.99 -1.22 20.39
CA LEU A 68 7.32 -1.52 19.14
C LEU A 68 6.31 -0.42 18.80
N LEU A 69 6.25 -0.09 17.52
CA LEU A 69 5.26 0.83 16.98
C LEU A 69 3.85 0.21 17.07
N PRO A 70 2.82 1.04 17.29
CA PRO A 70 1.44 0.58 17.33
C PRO A 70 1.07 -0.06 15.99
N ARG A 71 0.56 -1.30 16.00
CA ARG A 71 0.24 -2.03 14.77
C ARG A 71 -0.67 -1.22 13.86
N SER A 72 -0.41 -1.29 12.56
CA SER A 72 -1.35 -0.81 11.55
C SER A 72 -2.71 -1.51 11.70
N GLN A 73 -3.80 -0.77 11.49
CA GLN A 73 -5.17 -1.30 11.56
C GLN A 73 -5.42 -2.40 10.51
N PHE A 74 -4.64 -2.44 9.43
CA PHE A 74 -4.70 -3.45 8.38
C PHE A 74 -3.30 -3.91 7.95
N PRO A 75 -2.66 -4.83 8.70
CA PRO A 75 -1.26 -5.23 8.46
C PRO A 75 -1.02 -5.92 7.11
N GLY A 76 -2.06 -6.50 6.49
CA GLY A 76 -1.96 -7.08 5.15
C GLY A 76 -1.97 -6.04 4.01
N LEU A 77 -2.50 -4.85 4.27
CA LEU A 77 -2.67 -3.78 3.28
C LEU A 77 -1.67 -2.64 3.47
N PHE A 78 -1.35 -2.31 4.72
CA PHE A 78 -0.44 -1.23 5.07
C PHE A 78 0.75 -1.73 5.88
N GLN A 79 1.93 -1.29 5.46
CA GLN A 79 3.19 -1.51 6.15
C GLN A 79 3.78 -0.15 6.57
N PHE A 80 4.65 -0.16 7.58
CA PHE A 80 5.45 1.03 7.86
C PHE A 80 6.44 1.28 6.74
N ASP A 81 6.63 2.55 6.43
CA ASP A 81 7.59 2.98 5.43
C ASP A 81 9.03 2.56 5.79
N ASN A 82 9.88 2.37 4.77
CA ASN A 82 11.28 2.03 5.02
C ASN A 82 12.02 3.29 5.50
N PHE A 83 12.16 3.44 6.81
CA PHE A 83 12.80 4.60 7.43
C PHE A 83 14.30 4.77 7.10
N ALA A 84 14.91 3.79 6.40
CA ALA A 84 16.31 3.83 5.99
C ALA A 84 16.55 4.52 4.63
N ASP A 85 15.56 4.53 3.72
CA ASP A 85 15.73 4.99 2.34
C ASP A 85 15.00 6.30 2.03
N ILE A 86 14.24 6.81 3.00
CA ILE A 86 13.39 7.98 2.82
C ILE A 86 14.05 9.15 3.54
N PRO A 87 14.57 10.18 2.83
CA PRO A 87 15.16 11.35 3.46
C PRO A 87 14.10 12.00 4.34
N SER A 88 14.37 12.09 5.66
CA SER A 88 13.55 12.73 6.70
C SER A 88 12.17 13.19 6.21
N LEU A 89 11.28 12.27 5.85
CA LEU A 89 9.97 12.68 5.38
C LEU A 89 9.30 13.30 6.59
N LYS A 90 8.99 14.59 6.47
CA LYS A 90 8.60 15.55 7.53
C LYS A 90 7.33 15.18 8.31
N THR A 91 6.88 13.95 8.21
CA THR A 91 5.60 13.42 8.67
C THR A 91 5.72 12.48 9.88
N SER A 92 6.88 11.86 10.15
CA SER A 92 7.06 11.08 11.40
C SER A 92 7.41 11.97 12.58
N TYR A 93 6.79 11.73 13.74
CA TYR A 93 7.14 12.41 14.98
C TYR A 93 6.98 11.49 16.19
N LEU A 94 7.83 11.69 17.19
CA LEU A 94 7.65 11.16 18.54
C LEU A 94 7.47 12.34 19.50
N ARG A 95 6.48 12.27 20.37
CA ARG A 95 6.19 13.30 21.37
C ARG A 95 6.29 12.74 22.77
N GLU A 96 6.89 13.52 23.66
CA GLU A 96 6.89 13.36 25.10
C GLU A 96 5.97 14.44 25.69
N GLU A 97 4.86 14.05 26.30
CA GLU A 97 3.86 14.96 26.87
C GLU A 97 3.36 16.05 25.89
N GLY A 98 3.31 15.71 24.60
CA GLY A 98 2.92 16.64 23.53
C GLY A 98 4.09 17.42 22.91
N THR A 99 5.28 17.39 23.51
CA THR A 99 6.50 18.03 22.99
C THR A 99 7.22 17.08 22.04
N SER A 100 7.48 17.52 20.81
CA SER A 100 8.19 16.70 19.83
C SER A 100 9.66 16.47 20.22
N LEU A 101 10.06 15.22 20.27
CA LEU A 101 11.46 14.80 20.39
C LEU A 101 12.19 15.00 19.06
N ARG A 102 13.51 15.13 19.13
CA ARG A 102 14.35 15.32 17.95
C ARG A 102 14.61 13.99 17.25
N GLN A 103 14.28 13.91 15.97
CA GLN A 103 14.67 12.76 15.15
C GLN A 103 16.15 12.85 14.81
N VAL A 104 16.88 11.76 15.01
CA VAL A 104 18.26 11.61 14.59
C VAL A 104 18.36 10.48 13.57
N GLU A 105 18.98 10.77 12.43
CA GLU A 105 19.25 9.78 11.40
C GLU A 105 20.51 8.99 11.73
N TRP A 106 20.45 7.68 11.50
CA TRP A 106 21.58 6.78 11.67
C TRP A 106 21.73 5.94 10.42
N ALA A 107 22.97 5.61 10.05
CA ALA A 107 23.21 4.68 8.97
C ALA A 107 22.63 3.31 9.31
N ALA A 108 22.05 2.61 8.32
CA ALA A 108 21.41 1.32 8.50
C ALA A 108 22.34 0.22 9.09
N HIS A 109 23.65 0.44 9.08
CA HIS A 109 24.67 -0.49 9.59
C HIS A 109 25.36 0.02 10.87
N ALA A 110 24.97 1.19 11.37
CA ALA A 110 25.47 1.73 12.63
C ALA A 110 24.69 1.14 13.81
N TRP A 111 25.31 1.20 15.00
CA TRP A 111 24.63 0.91 16.26
C TRP A 111 24.09 2.23 16.82
N PRO A 112 22.79 2.54 16.65
CA PRO A 112 22.25 3.84 17.05
C PRO A 112 22.28 3.98 18.57
N ALA A 113 22.66 5.17 19.03
CA ALA A 113 22.57 5.57 20.43
C ALA A 113 21.99 6.97 20.50
N VAL A 114 20.81 7.11 21.09
CA VAL A 114 20.09 8.38 21.17
C VAL A 114 20.47 9.13 22.44
N GLY A 115 20.65 10.43 22.30
CA GLY A 115 20.82 11.36 23.40
C GLY A 115 19.48 11.78 24.03
N PRO A 116 19.52 12.58 25.11
CA PRO A 116 18.32 13.05 25.80
C PRO A 116 17.39 13.81 24.85
N GLY A 117 16.12 13.40 24.82
CA GLY A 117 15.10 14.02 23.97
C GLY A 117 15.24 13.70 22.48
N GLU A 118 16.03 12.68 22.14
CA GLU A 118 16.19 12.20 20.78
C GLU A 118 15.48 10.87 20.55
N TYR A 119 15.16 10.62 19.28
CA TYR A 119 14.63 9.35 18.84
C TYR A 119 15.11 8.98 17.43
N THR A 120 15.05 7.70 17.13
CA THR A 120 15.33 7.15 15.81
C THR A 120 14.57 5.83 15.58
N PHE A 121 14.42 5.45 14.32
CA PHE A 121 13.81 4.17 13.96
C PHE A 121 14.90 3.12 13.78
N ARG A 122 14.96 2.16 14.71
CA ARG A 122 15.96 1.08 14.67
C ARG A 122 15.59 0.01 13.65
N ARG A 123 14.29 -0.21 13.46
CA ARG A 123 13.68 -1.15 12.51
C ARG A 123 12.40 -0.53 11.96
N ARG A 124 11.79 -1.16 10.96
CA ARG A 124 10.49 -0.73 10.41
C ARG A 124 9.36 -0.70 11.44
N ASP A 125 9.46 -1.45 12.53
CA ASP A 125 8.42 -1.59 13.54
C ASP A 125 8.89 -1.19 14.94
N ALA A 126 10.09 -0.63 15.08
CA ALA A 126 10.68 -0.32 16.37
C ALA A 126 11.31 1.08 16.40
N VAL A 127 11.00 1.82 17.46
CA VAL A 127 11.57 3.13 17.76
C VAL A 127 12.51 3.02 18.95
N LEU A 128 13.68 3.64 18.84
CA LEU A 128 14.65 3.84 19.90
C LEU A 128 14.61 5.31 20.31
N PHE A 129 14.41 5.61 21.59
CA PHE A 129 14.32 6.99 22.08
C PHE A 129 14.88 7.12 23.50
N ALA A 130 15.13 8.36 23.92
CA ALA A 130 15.42 8.69 25.30
C ALA A 130 14.59 9.89 25.75
N ALA A 131 14.15 9.86 27.01
CA ALA A 131 13.44 10.96 27.63
C ALA A 131 14.30 12.23 27.65
N THR A 132 13.66 13.39 27.58
CA THR A 132 14.34 14.70 27.51
C THR A 132 15.24 14.97 28.71
N ASP A 133 14.89 14.43 29.88
CA ASP A 133 15.66 14.55 31.13
C ASP A 133 16.45 13.29 31.48
N SER A 134 16.60 12.35 30.53
CA SER A 134 17.28 11.05 30.72
C SER A 134 16.65 10.13 31.78
N SER A 135 15.44 10.44 32.26
CA SER A 135 14.70 9.56 33.17
C SER A 135 14.26 8.26 32.47
N ASP A 136 13.98 7.21 33.25
CA ASP A 136 13.44 5.96 32.70
C ASP A 136 11.99 6.18 32.21
N PRO A 137 11.70 6.10 30.89
CA PRO A 137 10.38 6.36 30.32
C PRO A 137 9.32 5.34 30.75
N ARG A 138 9.75 4.19 31.30
CA ARG A 138 8.82 3.18 31.85
C ARG A 138 8.24 3.60 33.19
N ARG A 139 8.94 4.46 33.94
CA ARG A 139 8.67 4.77 35.35
C ARG A 139 8.46 6.25 35.64
N ASN A 140 8.77 7.13 34.70
CA ASN A 140 8.67 8.58 34.91
C ASN A 140 7.25 9.14 34.83
N GLY A 141 6.23 8.29 34.56
CA GLY A 141 4.83 8.70 34.51
C GLY A 141 4.44 9.51 33.26
N ARG A 142 5.36 9.72 32.32
CA ARG A 142 5.11 10.52 31.12
C ARG A 142 4.37 9.73 30.05
N THR A 143 3.70 10.47 29.18
CA THR A 143 3.02 9.90 28.02
C THR A 143 3.84 10.12 26.76
N TYR A 144 4.12 9.02 26.06
CA TYR A 144 4.82 9.04 24.78
C TYR A 144 3.84 8.71 23.64
N ALA A 145 3.83 9.53 22.60
CA ALA A 145 2.96 9.36 21.44
C ALA A 145 3.78 9.41 20.16
N VAL A 146 3.60 8.43 19.28
CA VAL A 146 4.31 8.32 18.01
C VAL A 146 3.34 8.46 16.85
N ALA A 147 3.77 9.10 15.78
CA ALA A 147 3.11 9.05 14.49
C ALA A 147 4.12 8.63 13.41
N VAL A 148 3.76 7.61 12.64
CA VAL A 148 4.62 7.03 11.62
C VAL A 148 3.88 6.88 10.31
N PRO A 149 4.53 7.16 9.17
CA PRO A 149 3.91 7.01 7.89
C PRO A 149 3.61 5.54 7.54
N LEU A 150 2.47 5.33 6.88
CA LEU A 150 2.08 4.06 6.30
C LEU A 150 2.26 4.11 4.79
N SER A 151 2.74 3.00 4.22
CA SER A 151 2.72 2.74 2.79
C SER A 151 1.95 1.47 2.45
N VAL A 152 1.45 1.42 1.22
CA VAL A 152 0.69 0.27 0.72
C VAL A 152 1.63 -0.91 0.50
N SER A 153 1.24 -2.08 1.00
CA SER A 153 1.98 -3.32 0.85
C SER A 153 2.22 -3.66 -0.62
N ALA A 154 3.42 -4.17 -0.93
CA ALA A 154 3.79 -4.66 -2.26
C ALA A 154 2.82 -5.73 -2.77
N LEU A 155 2.19 -6.50 -1.87
CA LEU A 155 1.19 -7.50 -2.21
C LEU A 155 -0.01 -6.89 -2.95
N CYS A 156 -0.42 -5.69 -2.56
CA CYS A 156 -1.52 -4.98 -3.23
C CYS A 156 -1.16 -4.67 -4.70
N PHE A 157 0.07 -4.21 -4.96
CA PHE A 157 0.56 -3.98 -6.31
C PHE A 157 0.70 -5.28 -7.12
N THR A 158 1.14 -6.38 -6.49
CA THR A 158 1.21 -7.68 -7.17
C THR A 158 -0.18 -8.20 -7.54
N LEU A 159 -1.16 -8.10 -6.64
CA LEU A 159 -2.54 -8.49 -6.93
C LEU A 159 -3.12 -7.64 -8.07
N LEU A 160 -2.92 -6.33 -8.02
CA LEU A 160 -3.29 -5.42 -9.11
C LEU A 160 -2.65 -5.84 -10.44
N GLY A 161 -1.34 -6.09 -10.45
CA GLY A 161 -0.61 -6.55 -11.63
C GLY A 161 -1.14 -7.88 -12.17
N THR A 162 -1.46 -8.84 -11.30
CA THR A 162 -2.03 -10.13 -11.71
C THR A 162 -3.43 -9.99 -12.29
N ILE A 163 -4.29 -9.15 -11.70
CA ILE A 163 -5.64 -8.89 -12.21
C ILE A 163 -5.57 -8.24 -13.60
N ILE A 164 -4.68 -7.26 -13.78
CA ILE A 164 -4.45 -6.61 -15.07
C ILE A 164 -3.94 -7.62 -16.10
N ALA A 165 -2.91 -8.41 -15.75
CA ALA A 165 -2.35 -9.42 -16.63
C ALA A 165 -3.40 -10.48 -17.03
N TRP A 166 -4.21 -10.93 -16.08
CA TRP A 166 -5.27 -11.90 -16.34
C TRP A 166 -6.38 -11.31 -17.23
N SER A 167 -6.70 -10.03 -17.08
CA SER A 167 -7.61 -9.29 -17.95
C SER A 167 -7.08 -9.14 -19.39
N ILE A 168 -5.76 -8.93 -19.55
CA ILE A 168 -5.10 -8.89 -20.86
C ILE A 168 -5.08 -10.28 -21.51
N VAL A 169 -4.78 -11.35 -20.75
CA VAL A 169 -4.78 -12.72 -21.28
C VAL A 169 -6.18 -13.14 -21.72
N THR A 170 -7.21 -12.85 -20.92
CA THR A 170 -8.60 -13.17 -21.26
C THR A 170 -9.07 -12.41 -22.51
N THR A 171 -8.72 -11.14 -22.66
CA THR A 171 -9.01 -10.39 -23.89
C THR A 171 -8.22 -10.92 -25.08
N ALA A 172 -6.92 -11.23 -24.93
CA ALA A 172 -6.06 -11.75 -26.00
C ALA A 172 -6.41 -13.17 -26.45
N ALA A 173 -6.90 -14.04 -25.55
CA ALA A 173 -7.30 -15.41 -25.86
C ALA A 173 -8.65 -15.51 -26.59
N VAL A 174 -9.47 -14.45 -26.54
CA VAL A 174 -10.70 -14.33 -27.35
C VAL A 174 -10.36 -13.86 -28.77
N THR A 175 -9.26 -13.14 -28.97
CA THR A 175 -8.81 -12.61 -30.27
C THR A 175 -8.23 -13.62 -31.30
N PRO A 176 -7.63 -14.80 -30.99
CA PRO A 176 -6.85 -15.55 -31.97
C PRO A 176 -7.69 -16.39 -32.93
N ARG A 177 -9.02 -16.50 -32.74
CA ARG A 177 -9.87 -17.27 -33.66
C ARG A 177 -10.21 -16.55 -34.97
N ILE A 178 -9.79 -15.30 -35.15
CA ILE A 178 -10.11 -14.50 -36.35
C ILE A 178 -9.12 -14.74 -37.50
N ASN A 179 -7.82 -14.88 -37.23
CA ASN A 179 -6.84 -14.97 -38.33
C ASN A 179 -6.78 -16.32 -39.04
N ARG A 180 -7.37 -17.38 -38.47
CA ARG A 180 -7.35 -18.72 -39.10
C ARG A 180 -8.53 -18.97 -40.03
N SER A 181 -9.59 -18.16 -39.96
CA SER A 181 -10.76 -18.29 -40.84
C SER A 181 -10.64 -17.50 -42.15
N GLU A 182 -9.68 -16.59 -42.27
CA GLU A 182 -9.41 -15.84 -43.51
C GLU A 182 -8.38 -16.53 -44.42
N ALA A 183 -7.63 -17.51 -43.92
CA ALA A 183 -6.58 -18.21 -44.68
C ALA A 183 -7.08 -19.44 -45.47
N SER A 184 -8.40 -19.69 -45.51
CA SER A 184 -8.97 -20.89 -46.16
C SER A 184 -10.17 -20.62 -47.08
N LEU A 185 -10.27 -19.43 -47.68
CA LEU A 185 -11.27 -19.10 -48.70
C LEU A 185 -10.60 -18.53 -49.96
#